data_AF-A0A836UCN4-F1
#
_entry.id   AF-A0A836UCN4-F1
#
_cell.length_a   1.000
_cell.length_b   1.000
_cell.length_c   1.000
_cell.angle_alpha   90.00
_cell.angle_beta   90.00
_cell.angle_gamma   90.00
#
_symmetry.space_group_name_H-M   'P 1'
#
loop_
_entity.id
_entity.type
_entity.pdbx_description
1 polymer ?
#
loop_
_entity_poly.entity_id
_entity_poly.type
_entity_poly.pdbx_seq_one_letter_code
_entity_poly.pdbx_strand_id
1 'polypeptide(L)'
;MAPDWNERLFGELAQPQVMAQRDKIHGTDAAGPVSPVEGHSGGFRYASPSTQLPAELFPGYDGEGPHIRVRITDDVETALTAGVLAGCTLALYLPQLGQENRLEVALNGSAIPWDTARVQVGMWTRQQVAALFWADYPTYPQAVEQAGTLVEFDLGAPALRHGENEVEVHLQGDCSGQSVLLERVEITVSYKAQY
;
A
#
# COMPACT_ATOMS: atom_id res chain seq x y z
N MET A 1 -29.80 6.56 -8.45
CA MET A 1 -28.72 7.34 -7.79
C MET A 1 -29.23 7.81 -6.45
N ALA A 2 -28.47 7.64 -5.38
CA ALA A 2 -28.76 8.17 -4.04
C ALA A 2 -27.99 9.49 -3.85
N PRO A 3 -28.53 10.65 -4.30
CA PRO A 3 -27.81 11.93 -4.29
C PRO A 3 -27.30 12.29 -2.90
N ASP A 4 -28.08 12.06 -1.85
CA ASP A 4 -27.71 12.31 -0.46
C ASP A 4 -26.47 11.51 -0.02
N TRP A 5 -26.28 10.30 -0.55
CA TRP A 5 -25.11 9.48 -0.23
C TRP A 5 -23.85 10.04 -0.90
N ASN A 6 -23.94 10.43 -2.17
CA ASN A 6 -22.82 11.04 -2.90
C ASN A 6 -22.44 12.40 -2.30
N GLU A 7 -23.42 13.28 -2.09
CA GLU A 7 -23.20 14.61 -1.53
C GLU A 7 -22.55 14.54 -0.15
N ARG A 8 -23.00 13.62 0.71
CA ARG A 8 -22.38 13.40 2.02
C ARG A 8 -20.96 12.86 1.89
N LEU A 9 -20.74 11.79 1.13
CA LEU A 9 -19.41 11.16 1.01
C LEU A 9 -18.38 12.12 0.39
N PHE A 10 -18.72 12.77 -0.71
CA PHE A 10 -17.83 13.76 -1.33
C PHE A 10 -17.65 14.99 -0.44
N GLY A 11 -18.69 15.39 0.30
CA GLY A 11 -18.61 16.45 1.29
C GLY A 11 -17.64 16.14 2.43
N GLU A 12 -17.62 14.90 2.92
CA GLU A 12 -16.67 14.43 3.93
C GLU A 12 -15.25 14.34 3.37
N LEU A 13 -15.06 13.70 2.20
CA LEU A 13 -13.75 13.55 1.54
C LEU A 13 -13.11 14.90 1.18
N ALA A 14 -13.92 15.91 0.84
CA ALA A 14 -13.46 17.25 0.51
C ALA A 14 -13.11 18.11 1.74
N GLN A 15 -13.39 17.63 2.95
CA GLN A 15 -13.11 18.35 4.20
C GLN A 15 -11.91 17.73 4.92
N PRO A 16 -10.71 18.35 4.86
CA PRO A 16 -9.51 17.81 5.50
C PRO A 16 -9.69 17.57 7.00
N GLN A 17 -10.50 18.39 7.69
CA GLN A 17 -10.76 18.22 9.12
C GLN A 17 -11.58 16.96 9.42
N VAL A 18 -12.52 16.59 8.54
CA VAL A 18 -13.34 15.37 8.71
C VAL A 18 -12.51 14.12 8.44
N MET A 19 -11.58 14.22 7.49
CA MET A 19 -10.62 13.17 7.15
C MET A 19 -9.42 13.12 8.10
N ALA A 20 -9.25 14.11 8.99
CA ALA A 20 -8.19 14.09 9.99
C ALA A 20 -8.44 12.92 10.95
N GLN A 21 -7.39 12.18 11.29
CA GLN A 21 -7.44 11.09 12.27
C GLN A 21 -8.44 9.97 11.91
N ARG A 22 -8.73 9.80 10.62
CA ARG A 22 -9.43 8.63 10.08
C ARG A 22 -8.41 7.63 9.58
N ASP A 23 -8.71 6.35 9.76
CA ASP A 23 -7.89 5.28 9.22
C ASP A 23 -7.74 5.42 7.70
N LYS A 24 -6.51 5.35 7.23
CA LYS A 24 -6.17 5.52 5.81
C LYS A 24 -5.13 4.50 5.39
N ILE A 25 -5.25 4.07 4.14
CA ILE A 25 -4.26 3.27 3.44
C ILE A 25 -3.64 4.16 2.38
N HIS A 26 -2.35 4.44 2.51
CA HIS A 26 -1.55 5.20 1.56
C HIS A 26 -0.75 4.19 0.73
N GLY A 27 -1.10 4.02 -0.54
CA GLY A 27 -0.52 2.96 -1.36
C GLY A 27 0.03 3.46 -2.69
N THR A 28 1.09 2.80 -3.16
CA THR A 28 1.45 2.75 -4.57
C THR A 28 1.24 1.31 -5.04
N ASP A 29 0.59 1.15 -6.18
CA ASP A 29 0.31 -0.15 -6.79
C ASP A 29 0.80 -0.14 -8.24
N ALA A 30 0.93 -1.32 -8.83
CA ALA A 30 1.07 -1.45 -10.27
C ALA A 30 -0.08 -0.72 -10.98
N ALA A 31 0.16 -0.29 -12.21
CA ALA A 31 -0.91 0.20 -13.06
C ALA A 31 -1.94 -0.95 -13.22
N GLY A 32 -3.03 -0.91 -12.45
CA GLY A 32 -4.08 -1.94 -12.45
C GLY A 32 -4.71 -2.18 -13.82
N PRO A 33 -5.52 -3.25 -13.95
CA PRO A 33 -6.11 -3.67 -15.23
C PRO A 33 -6.97 -2.56 -15.85
N VAL A 34 -7.05 -2.58 -17.18
CA VAL A 34 -7.89 -1.68 -17.97
C VAL A 34 -9.35 -1.85 -17.54
N SER A 35 -9.92 -0.84 -16.86
CA SER A 35 -11.36 -0.62 -16.93
C SER A 35 -11.67 -0.24 -18.38
N PRO A 36 -12.71 -0.80 -19.04
CA PRO A 36 -13.01 -0.48 -20.43
C PRO A 36 -13.33 1.01 -20.54
N VAL A 37 -12.30 1.80 -20.82
CA VAL A 37 -12.44 3.16 -21.28
C VAL A 37 -12.50 3.06 -22.80
N GLU A 38 -13.71 3.09 -23.35
CA GLU A 38 -13.85 3.31 -24.78
C GLU A 38 -13.17 4.65 -25.14
N GLY A 39 -12.27 4.65 -26.13
CA GLY A 39 -11.68 5.86 -26.71
C GLY A 39 -10.23 6.20 -26.31
N HIS A 40 -9.86 7.46 -26.56
CA HIS A 40 -8.47 7.98 -26.54
C HIS A 40 -7.75 7.90 -25.18
N SER A 41 -8.48 7.71 -24.08
CA SER A 41 -7.95 7.62 -22.71
C SER A 41 -7.09 6.39 -22.46
N GLY A 42 -7.29 5.29 -23.21
CA GLY A 42 -6.45 4.09 -23.10
C GLY A 42 -5.00 4.30 -23.56
N GLY A 43 -4.77 5.17 -24.55
CA GLY A 43 -3.44 5.44 -25.10
C GLY A 43 -2.52 6.24 -24.17
N PHE A 44 -3.07 7.11 -23.33
CA PHE A 44 -2.28 7.94 -22.41
C PHE A 44 -1.66 7.16 -21.26
N ARG A 45 -2.24 6.02 -20.86
CA ARG A 45 -1.76 5.21 -19.73
C ARG A 45 -0.43 4.52 -20.03
N TYR A 46 -0.24 4.02 -21.26
CA TYR A 46 1.02 3.42 -21.70
C TYR A 46 2.01 4.45 -22.29
N ALA A 47 1.54 5.67 -22.57
CA ALA A 47 2.41 6.78 -22.97
C ALA A 47 3.10 7.46 -21.78
N SER A 48 2.82 7.05 -20.53
CA SER A 48 3.45 7.57 -19.31
C SER A 48 4.35 6.48 -18.69
N PRO A 49 5.65 6.46 -19.00
CA PRO A 49 6.57 5.39 -18.63
C PRO A 49 7.04 5.42 -17.16
N SER A 50 6.29 6.05 -16.25
CA SER A 50 6.72 6.27 -14.86
C SER A 50 5.79 5.59 -13.87
N THR A 51 5.80 4.26 -13.85
CA THR A 51 5.23 3.48 -12.76
C THR A 51 6.36 2.93 -11.89
N GLN A 52 6.31 3.18 -10.59
CA GLN A 52 7.30 2.64 -9.63
C GLN A 52 7.16 1.12 -9.44
N LEU A 53 5.98 0.57 -9.80
CA LEU A 53 5.61 -0.82 -9.65
C LEU A 53 4.97 -1.35 -10.95
N PRO A 54 5.11 -2.66 -11.26
CA PRO A 54 5.85 -3.66 -10.48
C PRO A 54 7.37 -3.43 -10.55
N ALA A 55 8.08 -3.82 -9.48
CA ALA A 55 9.54 -3.76 -9.40
C ALA A 55 10.11 -5.18 -9.26
N GLU A 56 11.14 -5.49 -10.04
CA GLU A 56 11.79 -6.81 -10.01
C GLU A 56 12.94 -6.82 -9.00
N LEU A 57 12.90 -7.76 -8.05
CA LEU A 57 13.91 -7.96 -7.01
C LEU A 57 14.78 -9.16 -7.37
N PHE A 58 16.08 -8.94 -7.54
CA PHE A 58 17.03 -10.00 -7.86
C PHE A 58 17.73 -10.52 -6.59
N PRO A 59 17.88 -11.85 -6.43
CA PRO A 59 18.61 -12.42 -5.30
C PRO A 59 20.11 -12.08 -5.38
N GLY A 60 20.73 -11.82 -4.22
CA GLY A 60 22.17 -11.58 -4.12
C GLY A 60 22.65 -10.30 -4.82
N TYR A 61 21.75 -9.34 -5.06
CA TYR A 61 22.14 -8.02 -5.55
C TYR A 61 22.50 -7.12 -4.37
N ASP A 62 23.79 -6.83 -4.21
CA ASP A 62 24.34 -6.05 -3.10
C ASP A 62 24.34 -4.52 -3.37
N GLY A 63 23.68 -4.07 -4.45
CA GLY A 63 23.59 -2.65 -4.83
C GLY A 63 22.40 -1.92 -4.20
N GLU A 64 21.99 -0.77 -4.75
CA GLU A 64 20.79 -0.05 -4.32
C GLU A 64 19.51 -0.70 -4.86
N GLY A 65 18.55 -0.99 -3.98
CA GLY A 65 17.30 -1.66 -4.33
C GLY A 65 16.33 -0.69 -5.00
N PRO A 66 15.15 -1.14 -5.48
CA PRO A 66 14.12 -0.21 -5.87
C PRO A 66 13.69 0.66 -4.68
N HIS A 67 13.64 1.98 -4.91
CA HIS A 67 13.12 2.97 -3.98
C HIS A 67 11.67 3.31 -4.35
N ILE A 68 10.73 2.84 -3.55
CA ILE A 68 9.30 3.06 -3.77
C ILE A 68 8.85 4.22 -2.89
N ARG A 69 8.44 5.31 -3.52
CA ARG A 69 7.92 6.49 -2.83
C ARG A 69 6.44 6.35 -2.56
N VAL A 70 6.05 6.48 -1.30
CA VAL A 70 4.67 6.51 -0.82
C VAL A 70 4.40 7.87 -0.19
N ARG A 71 3.34 8.55 -0.62
CA ARG A 71 2.92 9.83 -0.04
C ARG A 71 1.87 9.61 1.04
N ILE A 72 2.19 10.03 2.25
CA ILE A 72 1.32 9.99 3.41
C ILE A 72 0.78 11.39 3.66
N THR A 73 -0.54 11.54 3.63
CA THR A 73 -1.19 12.83 3.88
C THR A 73 -1.44 13.10 5.37
N ASP A 74 -1.30 12.09 6.22
CA ASP A 74 -1.46 12.24 7.66
C ASP A 74 -0.25 12.88 8.32
N ASP A 75 -0.51 13.65 9.39
CA ASP A 75 0.51 14.09 10.33
C ASP A 75 0.68 13.05 11.43
N VAL A 76 1.51 12.04 11.13
CA VAL A 76 1.76 10.90 12.02
C VAL A 76 2.49 11.33 13.29
N GLU A 77 3.39 12.31 13.19
CA GLU A 77 4.19 12.80 14.33
C GLU A 77 3.31 13.52 15.36
N THR A 78 2.43 14.41 14.89
CA THR A 78 1.47 15.08 15.77
C THR A 78 0.49 14.07 16.38
N ALA A 79 0.00 13.11 15.58
CA ALA A 79 -0.92 12.07 16.06
C ALA A 79 -0.30 11.16 17.13
N LEU A 80 0.98 10.80 16.96
CA LEU A 80 1.74 10.04 17.93
C LEU A 80 1.89 10.83 19.23
N THR A 81 2.32 12.09 19.14
CA THR A 81 2.56 12.96 20.30
C THR A 81 1.27 13.23 21.09
N ALA A 82 0.14 13.39 20.38
CA ALA A 82 -1.18 13.54 20.98
C ALA A 82 -1.76 12.21 21.54
N GLY A 83 -1.09 11.08 21.32
CA GLY A 83 -1.53 9.77 21.80
C GLY A 83 -2.78 9.23 21.12
N VAL A 84 -3.18 9.79 19.98
CA VAL A 84 -4.39 9.39 19.22
C VAL A 84 -4.10 8.35 18.14
N LEU A 85 -2.84 8.14 17.80
CA LEU A 85 -2.43 7.10 16.85
C LEU A 85 -2.58 5.71 17.48
N ALA A 86 -3.23 4.78 16.76
CA ALA A 86 -3.33 3.37 17.17
C ALA A 86 -2.18 2.53 16.61
N GLY A 87 -1.77 2.77 15.36
CA GLY A 87 -0.69 2.01 14.74
C GLY A 87 -0.38 2.45 13.32
N CYS A 88 0.78 2.01 12.84
CA CYS A 88 1.19 2.14 11.44
C CYS A 88 1.74 0.82 10.95
N THR A 89 1.28 0.36 9.79
CA THR A 89 1.68 -0.92 9.20
C THR A 89 2.13 -0.71 7.77
N LEU A 90 3.31 -1.23 7.42
CA LEU A 90 3.79 -1.36 6.05
C LEU A 90 3.39 -2.73 5.52
N ALA A 91 2.77 -2.79 4.35
CA ALA A 91 2.41 -4.02 3.67
C ALA A 91 3.05 -4.05 2.27
N LEU A 92 3.73 -5.16 1.97
CA LEU A 92 4.36 -5.44 0.69
C LEU A 92 3.68 -6.68 0.08
N TYR A 93 3.28 -6.58 -1.18
CA TYR A 93 2.68 -7.70 -1.91
C TYR A 93 3.63 -8.22 -2.98
N LEU A 94 4.01 -9.50 -2.84
CA LEU A 94 4.95 -10.19 -3.71
C LEU A 94 4.37 -11.56 -4.11
N PRO A 95 3.74 -11.70 -5.28
CA PRO A 95 3.00 -12.92 -5.63
C PRO A 95 3.85 -14.19 -5.64
N GLN A 96 5.15 -14.06 -5.96
CA GLN A 96 6.08 -15.18 -6.12
C GLN A 96 7.04 -15.38 -4.92
N LEU A 97 6.88 -14.62 -3.83
CA LEU A 97 7.77 -14.77 -2.67
C LEU A 97 7.45 -16.08 -1.92
N GLY A 98 8.42 -16.99 -1.88
CA GLY A 98 8.32 -18.25 -1.12
C GLY A 98 8.51 -18.06 0.39
N GLN A 99 8.15 -19.07 1.19
CA GLN A 99 8.26 -19.04 2.66
C GLN A 99 9.70 -18.91 3.18
N GLU A 100 10.68 -19.44 2.46
CA GLU A 100 12.09 -19.42 2.86
C GLU A 100 12.81 -18.13 2.43
N ASN A 101 12.19 -17.33 1.56
CA ASN A 101 12.77 -16.11 1.06
C ASN A 101 12.55 -14.99 2.09
N ARG A 102 13.56 -14.13 2.26
CA ARG A 102 13.50 -13.01 3.17
C ARG A 102 13.69 -11.70 2.42
N LEU A 103 13.21 -10.60 2.99
CA LEU A 103 13.45 -9.27 2.45
C LEU A 103 14.32 -8.46 3.41
N GLU A 104 15.19 -7.64 2.85
CA GLU A 104 15.76 -6.51 3.58
C GLU A 104 14.94 -5.29 3.21
N VAL A 105 14.33 -4.65 4.21
CA VAL A 105 13.42 -3.53 3.99
C VAL A 105 13.93 -2.34 4.78
N ALA A 106 13.99 -1.17 4.15
CA ALA A 106 14.28 0.07 4.84
C ALA A 106 13.19 1.11 4.56
N LEU A 107 12.81 1.86 5.59
CA LEU A 107 11.88 2.97 5.50
C LEU A 107 12.60 4.27 5.86
N ASN A 108 12.65 5.21 4.92
CA ASN A 108 13.36 6.48 5.06
C ASN A 108 14.83 6.28 5.50
N GLY A 109 15.48 5.25 4.97
CA GLY A 109 16.86 4.84 5.31
C GLY A 109 17.02 4.09 6.63
N SER A 110 15.95 3.87 7.40
CA SER A 110 15.97 3.06 8.62
C SER A 110 15.60 1.62 8.30
N ALA A 111 16.51 0.68 8.54
CA ALA A 111 16.24 -0.75 8.35
C ALA A 111 15.10 -1.23 9.27
N ILE A 112 14.16 -1.99 8.69
CA ILE A 112 13.09 -2.66 9.40
C ILE A 112 13.51 -4.12 9.60
N PRO A 113 13.63 -4.58 10.86
CA PRO A 113 14.09 -5.94 11.14
C PRO A 113 13.12 -7.01 10.60
N TRP A 114 13.62 -7.96 9.80
CA TRP A 114 12.81 -9.03 9.21
C TRP A 114 12.13 -9.94 10.23
N ASP A 115 12.70 -10.10 11.42
CA ASP A 115 12.11 -10.86 12.53
C ASP A 115 10.79 -10.25 13.06
N THR A 116 10.51 -8.99 12.73
CA THR A 116 9.21 -8.34 12.99
C THR A 116 8.17 -8.57 11.90
N ALA A 117 8.55 -9.22 10.78
CA ALA A 117 7.66 -9.44 9.65
C ALA A 117 6.55 -10.45 9.99
N ARG A 118 5.32 -10.13 9.62
CA ARG A 118 4.22 -11.10 9.50
C ARG A 118 4.10 -11.49 8.04
N VAL A 119 4.35 -12.76 7.72
CA VAL A 119 4.31 -13.28 6.34
C VAL A 119 3.10 -14.19 6.17
N GLN A 120 2.21 -13.83 5.25
CA GLN A 120 1.06 -14.64 4.87
C GLN A 120 1.24 -15.11 3.41
N VAL A 121 1.49 -16.41 3.23
CA VAL A 121 1.67 -17.06 1.93
C VAL A 121 0.39 -17.76 1.50
N GLY A 122 0.04 -17.63 0.21
CA GLY A 122 -1.07 -18.36 -0.39
C GLY A 122 -2.27 -17.45 -0.61
N MET A 123 -3.29 -17.55 0.22
CA MET A 123 -4.51 -16.75 0.11
C MET A 123 -4.63 -15.77 1.28
N TRP A 124 -4.91 -14.51 0.97
CA TRP A 124 -5.16 -13.45 1.94
C TRP A 124 -6.33 -12.59 1.49
N THR A 125 -6.94 -11.85 2.42
CA THR A 125 -8.16 -11.06 2.13
C THR A 125 -7.86 -9.57 2.22
N ARG A 126 -8.38 -8.81 1.27
CA ARG A 126 -8.27 -7.34 1.22
C ARG A 126 -9.62 -6.70 0.96
N GLN A 127 -9.83 -5.51 1.53
CA GLN A 127 -10.93 -4.63 1.11
C GLN A 127 -10.58 -3.98 -0.22
N GLN A 128 -11.42 -4.15 -1.23
CA GLN A 128 -11.28 -3.49 -2.52
C GLN A 128 -12.59 -2.86 -2.99
N VAL A 129 -12.50 -1.97 -3.98
CA VAL A 129 -13.68 -1.41 -4.64
C VAL A 129 -14.52 -2.54 -5.23
N ALA A 130 -15.83 -2.50 -4.99
CA ALA A 130 -16.76 -3.49 -5.52
C ALA A 130 -16.67 -3.56 -7.06
N ALA A 131 -16.69 -4.76 -7.64
CA ALA A 131 -16.51 -4.96 -9.08
C ALA A 131 -17.57 -4.23 -9.94
N LEU A 132 -18.79 -4.09 -9.40
CA LEU A 132 -19.91 -3.38 -10.02
C LEU A 132 -20.17 -2.01 -9.38
N PHE A 133 -19.13 -1.31 -8.94
CA PHE A 133 -19.26 -0.01 -8.26
C PHE A 133 -20.03 1.05 -9.05
N TRP A 134 -20.09 0.89 -10.38
CA TRP A 134 -20.78 1.78 -11.32
C TRP A 134 -22.25 1.41 -11.56
N ALA A 135 -22.68 0.19 -11.17
CA ALA A 135 -24.03 -0.30 -11.38
C ALA A 135 -24.88 -0.28 -10.09
N ASP A 136 -24.25 -0.46 -8.93
CA ASP A 136 -24.95 -0.58 -7.64
C ASP A 136 -24.55 0.53 -6.64
N TYR A 137 -25.54 1.33 -6.23
CA TYR A 137 -25.39 2.43 -5.28
C TYR A 137 -26.34 2.30 -4.08
N PRO A 138 -25.88 2.61 -2.85
CA PRO A 138 -24.50 2.96 -2.48
C PRO A 138 -23.55 1.77 -2.60
N THR A 139 -22.32 2.04 -3.05
CA THR A 139 -21.27 1.02 -3.12
C THR A 139 -20.44 1.02 -1.84
N TYR A 140 -20.07 -0.17 -1.39
CA TYR A 140 -19.18 -0.37 -0.25
C TYR A 140 -17.98 -1.22 -0.67
N PRO A 141 -16.81 -1.04 -0.02
CA PRO A 141 -15.70 -1.96 -0.19
C PRO A 141 -16.14 -3.41 0.07
N GLN A 142 -15.53 -4.34 -0.66
CA GLN A 142 -15.78 -5.76 -0.54
C GLN A 142 -14.48 -6.47 -0.13
N ALA A 143 -14.61 -7.42 0.79
CA ALA A 143 -13.55 -8.35 1.11
C ALA A 143 -13.34 -9.30 -0.08
N VAL A 144 -12.14 -9.31 -0.64
CA VAL A 144 -11.78 -10.16 -1.77
C VAL A 144 -10.49 -10.90 -1.50
N GLU A 145 -10.48 -12.18 -1.87
CA GLU A 145 -9.32 -13.02 -1.77
C GLU A 145 -8.27 -12.65 -2.83
N GLN A 146 -7.02 -12.62 -2.40
CA GLN A 146 -5.84 -12.37 -3.20
C GLN A 146 -4.92 -13.58 -3.07
N ALA A 147 -4.43 -14.08 -4.21
CA ALA A 147 -3.41 -15.11 -4.23
C ALA A 147 -2.02 -14.49 -4.15
N GLY A 148 -1.04 -15.16 -3.54
CA GLY A 148 0.36 -14.70 -3.45
C GLY A 148 0.81 -14.49 -2.01
N THR A 149 1.89 -13.72 -1.82
CA THR A 149 2.47 -13.48 -0.49
C THR A 149 2.32 -12.02 -0.08
N LEU A 150 1.78 -11.84 1.12
CA LEU A 150 1.71 -10.55 1.82
C LEU A 150 2.75 -10.55 2.94
N VAL A 151 3.59 -9.52 2.98
CA VAL A 151 4.56 -9.27 4.05
C VAL A 151 4.19 -7.98 4.75
N GLU A 152 3.95 -8.04 6.06
CA GLU A 152 3.57 -6.87 6.85
C GLU A 152 4.57 -6.59 7.97
N PHE A 153 4.80 -5.31 8.24
CA PHE A 153 5.62 -4.83 9.34
C PHE A 153 4.84 -3.80 10.14
N ASP A 154 4.78 -3.97 11.47
CA ASP A 154 4.30 -2.91 12.36
C ASP A 154 5.43 -1.91 12.57
N LEU A 155 5.32 -0.74 11.96
CA LEU A 155 6.43 0.22 11.84
C LEU A 155 6.78 0.90 13.16
N GLY A 156 5.82 0.99 14.07
CA GLY A 156 5.84 2.04 15.08
C GLY A 156 5.81 3.43 14.42
N ALA A 157 5.31 4.43 15.12
CA ALA A 157 5.13 5.75 14.55
C ALA A 157 6.40 6.54 14.15
N PRO A 158 7.62 6.34 14.73
CA PRO A 158 8.69 7.34 14.58
C PRO A 158 9.38 7.34 13.21
N ALA A 159 9.18 6.34 12.35
CA ALA A 159 9.84 6.27 11.05
C ALA A 159 9.08 6.99 9.93
N LEU A 160 7.79 7.30 10.13
CA LEU A 160 6.93 7.89 9.10
C LEU A 160 6.89 9.41 9.19
N ARG A 161 6.86 10.04 8.02
CA ARG A 161 6.80 11.50 7.87
C ARG A 161 5.52 11.89 7.15
N HIS A 162 5.00 13.07 7.48
CA HIS A 162 4.02 13.71 6.61
C HIS A 162 4.65 14.02 5.25
N GLY A 163 3.96 13.70 4.17
CA GLY A 163 4.44 13.84 2.81
C GLY A 163 5.13 12.58 2.28
N GLU A 164 6.30 12.74 1.68
CA GLU A 164 6.99 11.67 0.97
C GLU A 164 7.76 10.76 1.93
N ASN A 165 7.54 9.45 1.79
CA ASN A 165 8.26 8.39 2.49
C ASN A 165 8.82 7.43 1.44
N GLU A 166 10.00 6.90 1.70
CA GLU A 166 10.70 6.01 0.78
C GLU A 166 10.86 4.61 1.40
N VAL A 167 10.44 3.60 0.65
CA VAL A 167 10.58 2.19 1.01
C VAL A 167 11.58 1.57 0.05
N GLU A 168 12.72 1.15 0.58
CA GLU A 168 13.72 0.37 -0.15
C GLU A 168 13.52 -1.11 0.18
N VAL A 169 13.58 -1.97 -0.83
CA VAL A 169 13.33 -3.41 -0.69
C VAL A 169 14.38 -4.22 -1.44
N HIS A 170 14.95 -5.21 -0.77
CA HIS A 170 15.89 -6.18 -1.34
C HIS A 170 15.40 -7.59 -1.09
N LEU A 171 15.75 -8.50 -2.00
CA LEU A 171 15.57 -9.93 -1.79
C LEU A 171 16.84 -10.50 -1.14
N GLN A 172 16.72 -10.98 0.09
CA GLN A 172 17.83 -11.54 0.84
C GLN A 172 18.06 -13.00 0.48
N GLY A 173 19.30 -13.33 0.12
CA GLY A 173 19.78 -14.71 -0.04
C GLY A 173 19.91 -15.17 -1.49
N ASP A 174 20.50 -16.36 -1.65
CA ASP A 174 20.73 -17.03 -2.93
C ASP A 174 19.47 -17.85 -3.30
N CYS A 175 18.36 -17.14 -3.49
CA CYS A 175 17.05 -17.75 -3.79
C CYS A 175 17.03 -18.26 -5.23
N SER A 176 17.52 -19.48 -5.47
CA SER A 176 17.42 -20.25 -6.74
C SER A 176 17.82 -19.52 -8.04
N GLY A 177 18.37 -18.31 -7.97
CA GLY A 177 18.55 -17.38 -9.09
C GLY A 177 17.24 -16.76 -9.64
N GLN A 178 16.09 -16.96 -8.99
CA GLN A 178 14.81 -16.43 -9.48
C GLN A 178 14.50 -15.07 -8.87
N SER A 179 14.18 -14.10 -9.72
CA SER A 179 13.67 -12.80 -9.30
C SER A 179 12.25 -12.90 -8.76
N VAL A 180 11.88 -11.94 -7.93
CA VAL A 180 10.52 -11.79 -7.37
C VAL A 180 9.96 -10.42 -7.75
N LEU A 181 8.67 -10.36 -8.09
CA LEU A 181 8.01 -9.09 -8.37
C LEU A 181 7.42 -8.51 -7.08
N LEU A 182 7.76 -7.27 -6.79
CA LEU A 182 7.02 -6.42 -5.87
C LEU A 182 5.92 -5.70 -6.67
N GLU A 183 4.66 -6.00 -6.38
CA GLU A 183 3.53 -5.42 -7.13
C GLU A 183 2.85 -4.27 -6.39
N ARG A 184 2.88 -4.27 -5.05
CA ARG A 184 2.22 -3.25 -4.23
C ARG A 184 3.00 -2.93 -2.95
N VAL A 185 2.98 -1.65 -2.59
CA VAL A 185 3.48 -1.12 -1.31
C VAL A 185 2.40 -0.25 -0.70
N GLU A 186 1.93 -0.60 0.50
CA GLU A 186 0.90 0.13 1.24
C GLU A 186 1.38 0.49 2.65
N ILE A 187 1.03 1.69 3.12
CA ILE A 187 1.22 2.13 4.49
C ILE A 187 -0.15 2.45 5.06
N THR A 188 -0.58 1.67 6.04
CA THR A 188 -1.82 1.89 6.78
C THR A 188 -1.53 2.72 8.01
N VAL A 189 -2.27 3.81 8.20
CA VAL A 189 -2.26 4.65 9.39
C VAL A 189 -3.60 4.49 10.08
N SER A 190 -3.59 4.00 11.32
CA SER A 190 -4.79 3.76 12.12
C SER A 190 -4.80 4.62 13.37
N TYR A 191 -5.99 5.07 13.77
CA TYR A 191 -6.22 5.93 14.91
C TYR A 191 -7.03 5.21 15.97
N LYS A 192 -6.86 5.62 17.23
CA LYS A 192 -7.67 5.10 18.34
C LYS A 192 -9.09 5.58 18.15
N ALA A 193 -10.06 4.70 18.44
CA ALA A 193 -11.45 5.09 18.48
C ALA A 193 -11.63 6.27 19.43
N GLN A 194 -12.12 7.39 18.91
CA GLN A 194 -12.53 8.52 19.73
C GLN A 194 -13.87 8.13 20.39
N TYR A 195 -13.84 7.91 21.70
CA TYR A 195 -15.03 7.66 22.52
C TYR A 195 -15.73 8.98 22.89
#